data_AF-A0AAD0X119-F1
#
_entry.id   AF-A0AAD0X119-F1
#
_cell.length_a   1.000
_cell.length_b   1.000
_cell.length_c   1.000
_cell.angle_alpha   90.00
_cell.angle_beta   90.00
_cell.angle_gamma   90.00
#
_symmetry.space_group_name_H-M   'P 1'
#
loop_
_entity.id
_entity.type
_entity.pdbx_description
1 polymer ?
#
loop_
_entity_poly.entity_id
_entity_poly.type
_entity_poly.pdbx_seq_one_letter_code
_entity_poly.pdbx_strand_id
1 'polypeptide(L)'
;MWAARQADEVIETELGILLILGYVSAVESFMRALLRRVVFIDPYCQKACEKAVLSYGAAKHQNQEMLPEALLEESVFSGKKGIIDGLKKFLTFELKDKSLIDLLNNYNSVCEIRHCCVHRFGKLGTKNAIELGLSNHKQFIEKPLKLKVSDAASIADLLTILVKSLNNEIFRFILERTATGADLNAGGGKGIGWTWNKAKDRRLYNSYYKIFASSLDAKPTIEAGELYDRFRSIFSKIKAKKA
;
A
#
# COMPACT_ATOMS: atom_id res chain seq x y z
N MET A 1 -0.73 35.61 3.08
CA MET A 1 -1.47 34.54 2.36
C MET A 1 -1.68 33.33 3.28
N TRP A 2 -2.12 33.56 4.52
CA TRP A 2 -2.31 32.54 5.57
C TRP A 2 -3.45 32.98 6.49
N ALA A 3 -4.68 33.01 5.98
CA ALA A 3 -5.83 32.93 6.88
C ALA A 3 -6.02 31.44 7.16
N ALA A 4 -5.94 31.04 8.43
CA ALA A 4 -6.35 29.69 8.81
C ALA A 4 -7.82 29.53 8.41
N ARG A 5 -8.09 28.65 7.43
CA ARG A 5 -9.45 28.35 7.02
C ARG A 5 -10.21 27.72 8.18
N GLN A 6 -11.47 28.09 8.34
CA GLN A 6 -12.31 27.51 9.39
C GLN A 6 -12.69 26.08 9.01
N ALA A 7 -12.88 25.20 9.99
CA ALA A 7 -13.18 23.78 9.74
C ALA A 7 -14.47 23.58 8.92
N ASP A 8 -15.48 24.41 9.15
CA ASP A 8 -16.76 24.40 8.45
C ASP A 8 -16.75 25.15 7.11
N GLU A 9 -15.63 25.78 6.74
CA GLU A 9 -15.48 26.45 5.46
C GLU A 9 -15.66 25.44 4.32
N VAL A 10 -16.56 25.74 3.40
CA VAL A 10 -16.82 24.91 2.22
C VAL A 10 -15.73 25.20 1.18
N ILE A 11 -15.09 24.14 0.71
CA ILE A 11 -14.12 24.21 -0.37
C ILE A 11 -14.89 24.36 -1.68
N GLU A 12 -14.43 25.25 -2.56
CA GLU A 12 -14.95 25.36 -3.94
C GLU A 12 -15.02 23.99 -4.61
N THR A 13 -16.11 23.71 -5.32
CA THR A 13 -16.44 22.36 -5.80
C THR A 13 -15.34 21.78 -6.66
N GLU A 14 -14.80 22.56 -7.60
CA GLU A 14 -13.75 22.18 -8.53
C GLU A 14 -12.46 21.82 -7.78
N LEU A 15 -12.10 22.63 -6.77
CA LEU A 15 -10.95 22.37 -5.92
C LEU A 15 -11.16 21.12 -5.06
N GLY A 16 -12.36 20.93 -4.50
CA GLY A 16 -12.72 19.73 -3.74
C GLY A 16 -12.61 18.46 -4.58
N ILE A 17 -13.11 18.47 -5.82
CA ILE A 17 -12.99 17.37 -6.79
C ILE A 17 -11.50 17.05 -7.04
N LEU A 18 -10.67 18.06 -7.30
CA LEU A 18 -9.24 17.87 -7.55
C LEU A 18 -8.50 17.32 -6.33
N LEU A 19 -8.84 17.77 -5.12
CA LEU A 19 -8.26 17.26 -3.87
C LEU A 19 -8.56 15.77 -3.68
N ILE A 20 -9.82 15.36 -3.83
CA ILE A 20 -10.20 13.94 -3.71
C ILE A 20 -9.49 13.09 -4.76
N LEU A 21 -9.38 13.58 -6.00
CA LEU A 21 -8.66 12.89 -7.05
C LEU A 21 -7.18 12.70 -6.68
N GLY A 22 -6.51 13.78 -6.24
CA GLY A 22 -5.12 13.75 -5.81
C GLY A 22 -4.86 12.79 -4.65
N TYR A 23 -5.75 12.77 -3.66
CA TYR A 23 -5.67 11.86 -2.52
C TYR A 23 -5.76 10.38 -2.91
N VAL A 24 -6.72 10.00 -3.77
CA VAL A 24 -6.82 8.61 -4.25
C VAL A 24 -5.60 8.25 -5.13
N SER A 25 -5.16 9.18 -6.00
CA SER A 25 -3.97 8.98 -6.82
C SER A 25 -2.69 8.82 -5.98
N ALA A 26 -2.58 9.47 -4.82
CA ALA A 26 -1.46 9.31 -3.91
C ALA A 26 -1.42 7.90 -3.29
N VAL A 27 -2.56 7.36 -2.86
CA VAL A 27 -2.66 5.98 -2.36
C VAL A 27 -2.30 4.97 -3.45
N GLU A 28 -2.83 5.15 -4.67
CA GLU A 28 -2.48 4.29 -5.80
C GLU A 28 -0.97 4.33 -6.10
N SER A 29 -0.38 5.52 -6.14
CA SER A 29 1.06 5.70 -6.39
C SER A 29 1.91 5.06 -5.30
N PHE A 30 1.49 5.18 -4.04
CA PHE A 30 2.12 4.47 -2.91
C PHE A 30 2.10 2.96 -3.13
N MET A 31 0.93 2.39 -3.46
CA MET A 31 0.79 0.94 -3.68
C MET A 31 1.66 0.46 -4.85
N ARG A 32 1.66 1.18 -5.99
CA ARG A 32 2.53 0.86 -7.14
C ARG A 32 4.00 0.85 -6.74
N ALA A 33 4.46 1.94 -6.12
CA ALA A 33 5.84 2.08 -5.70
C ALA A 33 6.26 0.99 -4.71
N LEU A 34 5.38 0.65 -3.74
CA LEU A 34 5.64 -0.40 -2.76
C LEU A 34 5.77 -1.77 -3.45
N LEU A 35 4.75 -2.17 -4.22
CA LEU A 35 4.72 -3.46 -4.91
C LEU A 35 5.92 -3.62 -5.86
N ARG A 36 6.18 -2.61 -6.70
CA ARG A 36 7.31 -2.61 -7.64
C ARG A 36 8.63 -2.86 -6.91
N ARG A 37 8.89 -2.08 -5.84
CA ARG A 37 10.16 -2.14 -5.11
C ARG A 37 10.33 -3.46 -4.37
N VAL A 38 9.26 -4.00 -3.79
CA VAL A 38 9.31 -5.30 -3.10
C VAL A 38 9.53 -6.43 -4.11
N VAL A 39 8.75 -6.48 -5.19
CA VAL A 39 8.92 -7.50 -6.25
C VAL A 39 10.33 -7.45 -6.83
N PHE A 40 10.92 -6.26 -6.95
CA PHE A 40 12.29 -6.14 -7.46
C PHE A 40 13.35 -6.80 -6.55
N ILE A 41 13.19 -6.76 -5.21
CA ILE A 41 14.23 -7.22 -4.28
C ILE A 41 13.93 -8.55 -3.58
N ASP A 42 12.66 -8.95 -3.48
CA ASP A 42 12.23 -10.07 -2.64
C ASP A 42 12.12 -11.37 -3.46
N PRO A 43 12.93 -12.39 -3.17
CA PRO A 43 12.94 -13.63 -3.96
C PRO A 43 11.61 -14.38 -4.00
N TYR A 44 10.79 -14.34 -2.92
CA TYR A 44 9.48 -14.99 -2.93
C TYR A 44 8.51 -14.27 -3.87
N CYS A 45 8.54 -12.92 -3.87
CA CYS A 45 7.76 -12.12 -4.79
C CYS A 45 8.20 -12.30 -6.25
N GLN A 46 9.50 -12.37 -6.51
CA GLN A 46 10.03 -12.66 -7.85
C GLN A 46 9.53 -14.01 -8.35
N LYS A 47 9.63 -15.05 -7.52
CA LYS A 47 9.12 -16.39 -7.83
C LYS A 47 7.62 -16.39 -8.13
N ALA A 48 6.83 -15.64 -7.37
CA ALA A 48 5.39 -15.49 -7.62
C ALA A 48 5.09 -14.82 -8.97
N CYS A 49 6.00 -13.97 -9.46
CA CYS A 49 5.86 -13.23 -10.71
C CYS A 49 6.54 -13.89 -11.92
N GLU A 50 7.21 -15.05 -11.76
CA GLU A 50 7.98 -15.71 -12.85
C GLU A 50 7.14 -16.00 -14.10
N LYS A 51 5.84 -16.28 -13.93
CA LYS A 51 4.91 -16.56 -15.02
C LYS A 51 4.19 -15.32 -15.54
N ALA A 52 4.47 -14.14 -14.98
CA ALA A 52 3.81 -12.92 -15.39
C ALA A 52 4.32 -12.48 -16.77
N VAL A 53 3.41 -12.00 -17.61
CA VAL A 53 3.72 -11.60 -18.99
C VAL A 53 4.03 -10.11 -19.02
N LEU A 54 5.09 -9.76 -19.75
CA LEU A 54 5.46 -8.38 -20.04
C LEU A 54 5.10 -8.04 -21.49
N SER A 55 4.74 -6.78 -21.74
CA SER A 55 4.62 -6.28 -23.11
C SER A 55 5.98 -6.27 -23.79
N TYR A 56 6.00 -6.46 -25.12
CA TYR A 56 7.25 -6.39 -25.89
C TYR A 56 7.94 -5.01 -25.75
N GLY A 57 7.14 -3.93 -25.66
CA GLY A 57 7.65 -2.59 -25.42
C GLY A 57 8.40 -2.46 -24.09
N ALA A 58 7.83 -2.99 -23.01
CA ALA A 58 8.48 -3.01 -21.70
C ALA A 58 9.79 -3.83 -21.75
N ALA A 59 9.76 -5.03 -22.33
CA ALA A 59 10.94 -5.88 -22.46
C ALA A 59 12.08 -5.23 -23.28
N LYS A 60 11.74 -4.43 -24.29
CA LYS A 60 12.71 -3.79 -25.18
C LYS A 60 13.28 -2.48 -24.64
N HIS A 61 12.49 -1.71 -23.87
CA HIS A 61 12.82 -0.32 -23.56
C HIS A 61 12.91 0.03 -22.07
N GLN A 62 12.40 -0.81 -21.16
CA GLN A 62 12.49 -0.53 -19.72
C GLN A 62 13.77 -1.12 -19.10
N ASN A 63 14.32 -0.39 -18.13
CA ASN A 63 15.38 -0.92 -17.27
C ASN A 63 14.87 -2.09 -16.42
N GLN A 64 15.73 -3.04 -16.08
CA GLN A 64 15.36 -4.22 -15.28
C GLN A 64 14.66 -3.86 -13.97
N GLU A 65 15.09 -2.78 -13.30
CA GLU A 65 14.50 -2.31 -12.04
C GLU A 65 13.07 -1.75 -12.18
N MET A 66 12.65 -1.46 -13.42
CA MET A 66 11.33 -0.94 -13.76
C MET A 66 10.40 -2.01 -14.35
N LEU A 67 10.91 -3.19 -14.70
CA LEU A 67 10.05 -4.29 -15.19
C LEU A 67 8.91 -4.65 -14.22
N PRO A 68 9.09 -4.61 -12.87
CA PRO A 68 7.96 -4.81 -11.99
C PRO A 68 6.88 -3.72 -12.10
N GLU A 69 7.18 -2.51 -12.57
CA GLU A 69 6.16 -1.49 -12.87
C GLU A 69 5.32 -1.90 -14.08
N ALA A 70 5.95 -2.43 -15.13
CA ALA A 70 5.23 -2.95 -16.29
C ALA A 70 4.26 -4.10 -15.91
N LEU A 71 4.59 -4.91 -14.91
CA LEU A 71 3.67 -5.92 -14.38
C LEU A 71 2.41 -5.34 -13.72
N LEU A 72 2.48 -4.08 -13.29
CA LEU A 72 1.41 -3.37 -12.59
C LEU A 72 0.57 -2.48 -13.51
N GLU A 73 0.91 -2.32 -14.79
CA GLU A 73 0.20 -1.42 -15.73
C GLU A 73 -1.31 -1.70 -15.77
N GLU A 74 -1.69 -2.98 -15.82
CA GLU A 74 -3.10 -3.43 -15.84
C GLU A 74 -3.73 -3.56 -14.44
N SER A 75 -2.99 -3.22 -13.38
CA SER A 75 -3.49 -3.26 -12.00
C SER A 75 -4.05 -1.91 -11.61
N VAL A 76 -5.21 -1.88 -10.96
CA VAL A 76 -5.86 -0.66 -10.47
C VAL A 76 -5.92 -0.72 -8.96
N PHE A 77 -5.44 0.31 -8.26
CA PHE A 77 -5.41 0.36 -6.79
C PHE A 77 -6.37 1.40 -6.20
N SER A 78 -7.25 1.96 -7.03
CA SER A 78 -8.35 2.84 -6.63
C SER A 78 -9.56 2.05 -6.08
N GLY A 79 -9.33 1.19 -5.10
CA GLY A 79 -10.38 0.43 -4.41
C GLY A 79 -9.82 -0.73 -3.59
N LYS A 80 -10.63 -1.21 -2.63
CA LYS A 80 -10.24 -2.30 -1.72
C LYS A 80 -9.83 -3.56 -2.46
N LYS A 81 -10.64 -3.98 -3.43
CA LYS A 81 -10.42 -5.21 -4.19
C LYS A 81 -9.06 -5.20 -4.90
N GLY A 82 -8.75 -4.10 -5.61
CA GLY A 82 -7.48 -3.96 -6.32
C GLY A 82 -6.26 -4.04 -5.42
N ILE A 83 -6.33 -3.42 -4.22
CA ILE A 83 -5.26 -3.55 -3.22
C ILE A 83 -5.11 -4.99 -2.76
N ILE A 84 -6.20 -5.67 -2.34
CA ILE A 84 -6.14 -7.06 -1.86
C ILE A 84 -5.63 -8.01 -2.95
N ASP A 85 -6.16 -7.90 -4.16
CA ASP A 85 -5.76 -8.73 -5.30
C ASP A 85 -4.29 -8.50 -5.66
N GLY A 86 -3.82 -7.25 -5.62
CA GLY A 86 -2.41 -6.91 -5.82
C GLY A 86 -1.49 -7.50 -4.75
N LEU A 87 -1.85 -7.38 -3.47
CA LEU A 87 -1.08 -7.97 -2.37
C LEU A 87 -0.98 -9.49 -2.50
N LYS A 88 -2.08 -10.15 -2.85
CA LYS A 88 -2.10 -11.60 -3.06
C LYS A 88 -1.28 -12.01 -4.28
N LYS A 89 -1.45 -11.33 -5.41
CA LYS A 89 -0.79 -11.66 -6.68
C LYS A 89 0.72 -11.43 -6.63
N PHE A 90 1.15 -10.26 -6.17
CA PHE A 90 2.55 -9.83 -6.29
C PHE A 90 3.36 -10.08 -5.02
N LEU A 91 2.72 -10.08 -3.85
CA LEU A 91 3.41 -10.31 -2.58
C LEU A 91 3.14 -11.68 -1.97
N THR A 92 2.24 -12.48 -2.54
CA THR A 92 1.69 -13.70 -1.92
C THR A 92 1.16 -13.44 -0.50
N PHE A 93 0.67 -12.22 -0.27
CA PHE A 93 0.21 -11.78 1.04
C PHE A 93 -1.31 -11.81 1.09
N GLU A 94 -1.85 -12.59 2.02
CA GLU A 94 -3.28 -12.59 2.33
C GLU A 94 -3.53 -11.71 3.56
N LEU A 95 -4.15 -10.56 3.34
CA LEU A 95 -4.49 -9.64 4.41
C LEU A 95 -5.63 -10.22 5.27
N LYS A 96 -5.36 -10.43 6.56
CA LYS A 96 -6.31 -10.99 7.54
C LYS A 96 -6.66 -10.05 8.68
N ASP A 97 -5.88 -8.98 8.86
CA ASP A 97 -6.13 -8.02 9.92
C ASP A 97 -7.48 -7.30 9.70
N LYS A 98 -8.40 -7.50 10.65
CA LYS A 98 -9.76 -6.94 10.55
C LYS A 98 -9.76 -5.41 10.55
N SER A 99 -8.92 -4.79 11.38
CA SER A 99 -8.83 -3.33 11.46
C SER A 99 -8.34 -2.71 10.15
N LEU A 100 -7.41 -3.38 9.47
CA LEU A 100 -6.92 -2.94 8.17
C LEU A 100 -7.94 -3.19 7.06
N ILE A 101 -8.71 -4.28 7.15
CA ILE A 101 -9.85 -4.53 6.25
C ILE A 101 -10.91 -3.44 6.41
N ASP A 102 -11.17 -2.95 7.63
CA ASP A 102 -12.10 -1.86 7.88
C ASP A 102 -11.57 -0.52 7.33
N LEU A 103 -10.28 -0.24 7.48
CA LEU A 103 -9.65 0.91 6.82
C LEU A 103 -9.78 0.84 5.29
N LEU A 104 -9.64 -0.34 4.69
CA LEU A 104 -9.85 -0.53 3.26
C LEU A 104 -11.32 -0.35 2.85
N ASN A 105 -12.28 -0.71 3.70
CA ASN A 105 -13.70 -0.42 3.44
C ASN A 105 -13.93 1.09 3.39
N ASN A 106 -13.39 1.83 4.35
CA ASN A 106 -13.49 3.29 4.38
C ASN A 106 -12.79 3.94 3.18
N TYR A 107 -11.63 3.42 2.76
CA TYR A 107 -10.99 3.85 1.52
C TYR A 107 -11.87 3.59 0.30
N ASN A 108 -12.55 2.45 0.25
CA ASN A 108 -13.47 2.16 -0.84
C ASN A 108 -14.58 3.22 -0.93
N SER A 109 -15.10 3.69 0.20
CA SER A 109 -16.04 4.83 0.22
C SER A 109 -15.44 6.10 -0.39
N VAL A 110 -14.18 6.42 -0.11
CA VAL A 110 -13.47 7.54 -0.75
C VAL A 110 -13.32 7.32 -2.26
N CYS A 111 -13.06 6.09 -2.71
CA CYS A 111 -13.03 5.74 -4.14
C CYS A 111 -14.39 5.94 -4.83
N GLU A 112 -15.50 5.62 -4.17
CA GLU A 112 -16.85 5.89 -4.68
C GLU A 112 -17.12 7.40 -4.85
N ILE A 113 -16.65 8.22 -3.90
CA ILE A 113 -16.72 9.69 -4.00
C ILE A 113 -15.86 10.16 -5.19
N ARG A 114 -14.63 9.65 -5.34
CA ARG A 114 -13.76 9.95 -6.49
C ARG A 114 -14.42 9.55 -7.81
N HIS A 115 -15.12 8.42 -7.87
CA HIS A 115 -15.84 7.98 -9.06
C HIS A 115 -16.93 9.00 -9.45
N CYS A 116 -17.68 9.51 -8.46
CA CYS A 116 -18.66 10.59 -8.67
C CYS A 116 -17.99 11.89 -9.16
N CYS A 117 -16.85 12.27 -8.58
CA CYS A 117 -16.06 13.43 -8.98
C CYS A 117 -15.67 13.38 -10.47
N VAL A 118 -15.16 12.24 -10.94
CA VAL A 118 -14.65 12.09 -12.31
C VAL A 118 -15.75 11.89 -13.35
N HIS A 119 -16.77 11.07 -13.04
CA HIS A 119 -17.75 10.66 -14.06
C HIS A 119 -19.06 11.43 -14.02
N ARG A 120 -19.33 12.18 -12.95
CA ARG A 120 -20.62 12.87 -12.75
C ARG A 120 -20.46 14.30 -12.27
N PHE A 121 -19.28 14.91 -12.48
CA PHE A 121 -18.96 16.27 -12.02
C PHE A 121 -19.29 16.48 -10.54
N GLY A 122 -18.98 15.47 -9.71
CA GLY A 122 -19.23 15.49 -8.27
C GLY A 122 -20.66 15.17 -7.83
N LYS A 123 -21.60 14.84 -8.74
CA LYS A 123 -22.97 14.45 -8.36
C LYS A 123 -23.05 13.00 -7.90
N LEU A 124 -23.69 12.75 -6.76
CA LEU A 124 -23.87 11.40 -6.24
C LEU A 124 -24.83 10.58 -7.12
N GLY A 125 -24.35 9.48 -7.67
CA GLY A 125 -25.17 8.52 -8.43
C GLY A 125 -25.80 7.44 -7.57
N THR A 126 -26.91 6.89 -8.03
CA THR A 126 -27.64 5.83 -7.32
C THR A 126 -26.77 4.61 -7.03
N LYS A 127 -25.92 4.18 -7.99
CA LYS A 127 -25.00 3.06 -7.79
C LYS A 127 -24.00 3.34 -6.66
N ASN A 128 -23.36 4.51 -6.68
CA ASN A 128 -22.40 4.91 -5.65
C ASN A 128 -23.11 5.11 -4.29
N ALA A 129 -24.34 5.63 -4.28
CA ALA A 129 -25.14 5.75 -3.07
C ALA A 129 -25.47 4.38 -2.45
N ILE A 130 -25.67 3.33 -3.27
CA ILE A 130 -25.86 1.95 -2.79
C ILE A 130 -24.59 1.45 -2.10
N GLU A 131 -23.42 1.61 -2.73
CA GLU A 131 -22.13 1.20 -2.16
C GLU A 131 -21.79 1.96 -0.86
N LEU A 132 -22.17 3.24 -0.76
CA LEU A 132 -22.02 4.06 0.44
C LEU A 132 -23.11 3.80 1.50
N GLY A 133 -24.13 3.00 1.19
CA GLY A 133 -25.31 2.77 2.03
C GLY A 133 -26.47 3.70 1.68
N LEU A 134 -27.39 3.20 0.86
CA LEU A 134 -28.47 3.99 0.24
C LEU A 134 -29.40 4.66 1.24
N SER A 135 -29.73 3.98 2.35
CA SER A 135 -30.65 4.51 3.37
C SER A 135 -30.18 5.85 3.92
N ASN A 136 -28.87 6.02 4.08
CA ASN A 136 -28.25 7.20 4.66
C ASN A 136 -27.97 8.28 3.60
N HIS A 137 -27.87 7.89 2.33
CA HIS A 137 -27.39 8.76 1.26
C HIS A 137 -28.42 9.12 0.18
N LYS A 138 -29.62 8.53 0.20
CA LYS A 138 -30.68 8.79 -0.81
C LYS A 138 -31.01 10.28 -0.98
N GLN A 139 -30.94 11.05 0.10
CA GLN A 139 -31.23 12.48 0.10
C GLN A 139 -30.19 13.34 -0.64
N PHE A 140 -29.05 12.75 -0.99
CA PHE A 140 -27.94 13.41 -1.68
C PHE A 140 -27.83 13.00 -3.17
N ILE A 141 -28.68 12.10 -3.65
CA ILE A 141 -28.68 11.68 -5.06
C ILE A 141 -28.88 12.90 -5.97
N GLU A 142 -28.10 12.97 -7.05
CA GLU A 142 -27.98 14.09 -7.99
C GLU A 142 -27.50 15.43 -7.41
N LYS A 143 -27.25 15.51 -6.09
CA LYS A 143 -26.67 16.71 -5.48
C LYS A 143 -25.15 16.73 -5.68
N PRO A 144 -24.56 17.91 -5.96
CA PRO A 144 -23.12 18.04 -6.06
C PRO A 144 -22.45 17.83 -4.70
N LEU A 145 -21.24 17.29 -4.73
CA LEU A 145 -20.36 17.19 -3.57
C LEU A 145 -20.12 18.58 -2.97
N LYS A 146 -20.38 18.71 -1.67
CA LYS A 146 -19.99 19.89 -0.88
C LYS A 146 -19.00 19.44 0.17
N LEU A 147 -17.72 19.66 -0.10
CA LEU A 147 -16.62 19.24 0.76
C LEU A 147 -16.24 20.38 1.70
N LYS A 148 -16.28 20.15 3.01
CA LYS A 148 -15.72 21.09 3.98
C LYS A 148 -14.22 20.87 4.17
N VAL A 149 -13.53 21.86 4.72
CA VAL A 149 -12.12 21.72 5.14
C VAL A 149 -11.93 20.56 6.12
N SER A 150 -12.84 20.38 7.08
CA SER A 150 -12.82 19.25 8.02
C SER A 150 -12.96 17.89 7.34
N ASP A 151 -13.77 17.80 6.28
CA ASP A 151 -14.00 16.57 5.54
C ASP A 151 -12.73 16.19 4.77
N ALA A 152 -12.11 17.16 4.10
CA ALA A 152 -10.85 16.97 3.38
C ALA A 152 -9.70 16.54 4.32
N ALA A 153 -9.61 17.14 5.52
CA ALA A 153 -8.66 16.73 6.54
C ALA A 153 -8.91 15.29 7.02
N SER A 154 -10.18 14.95 7.31
CA SER A 154 -10.56 13.61 7.75
C SER A 154 -10.23 12.53 6.70
N ILE A 155 -10.44 12.85 5.42
CA ILE A 155 -10.05 11.96 4.31
C ILE A 155 -8.52 11.82 4.27
N ALA A 156 -7.77 12.93 4.34
CA ALA A 156 -6.31 12.87 4.35
C ALA A 156 -5.76 12.01 5.51
N ASP A 157 -6.32 12.15 6.71
CA ASP A 157 -5.95 11.37 7.89
C ASP A 157 -6.26 9.89 7.71
N LEU A 158 -7.48 9.56 7.24
CA LEU A 158 -7.87 8.18 6.95
C LEU A 158 -6.90 7.51 5.97
N LEU A 159 -6.57 8.18 4.86
CA LEU A 159 -5.68 7.63 3.85
C LEU A 159 -4.25 7.51 4.34
N THR A 160 -3.80 8.47 5.15
CA THR A 160 -2.48 8.43 5.81
C THR A 160 -2.38 7.24 6.77
N ILE A 161 -3.41 7.01 7.59
CA ILE A 161 -3.49 5.86 8.49
C ILE A 161 -3.49 4.56 7.69
N LEU A 162 -4.25 4.48 6.60
CA LEU A 162 -4.29 3.31 5.73
C LEU A 162 -2.92 2.97 5.17
N VAL A 163 -2.23 3.91 4.51
CA VAL A 163 -0.94 3.61 3.88
C VAL A 163 0.13 3.23 4.89
N LYS A 164 0.12 3.85 6.08
CA LYS A 164 1.04 3.48 7.17
C LYS A 164 0.76 2.09 7.71
N SER A 165 -0.52 1.77 7.91
CA SER A 165 -0.94 0.47 8.42
C SER A 165 -0.63 -0.64 7.42
N LEU A 166 -0.87 -0.41 6.13
CA LEU A 166 -0.45 -1.30 5.04
C LEU A 166 1.07 -1.46 5.02
N ASN A 167 1.83 -0.37 5.05
CA ASN A 167 3.30 -0.41 5.05
C ASN A 167 3.84 -1.30 6.18
N ASN A 168 3.35 -1.08 7.41
CA ASN A 168 3.80 -1.82 8.59
C ASN A 168 3.42 -3.30 8.54
N GLU A 169 2.19 -3.60 8.13
CA GLU A 169 1.71 -4.98 8.08
C GLU A 169 2.41 -5.78 6.98
N ILE A 170 2.62 -5.17 5.80
CA ILE A 170 3.36 -5.77 4.70
C ILE A 170 4.83 -5.98 5.09
N PHE A 171 5.44 -4.99 5.76
CA PHE A 171 6.82 -5.11 6.22
C PHE A 171 7.00 -6.25 7.22
N ARG A 172 6.09 -6.34 8.20
CA ARG A 172 6.06 -7.42 9.19
C ARG A 172 5.96 -8.77 8.51
N PHE A 173 5.00 -8.94 7.60
CA PHE A 173 4.80 -10.17 6.84
C PHE A 173 6.04 -10.56 6.03
N ILE A 174 6.64 -9.62 5.29
CA ILE A 174 7.81 -9.88 4.47
C ILE A 174 9.00 -10.30 5.34
N LEU A 175 9.30 -9.55 6.40
CA LEU A 175 10.42 -9.91 7.28
C LEU A 175 10.23 -11.30 7.89
N GLU A 176 9.04 -11.59 8.40
CA GLU A 176 8.70 -12.91 8.94
C GLU A 176 8.90 -14.01 7.89
N ARG A 177 8.40 -13.81 6.67
CA ARG A 177 8.55 -14.78 5.57
C ARG A 177 10.01 -14.97 5.18
N THR A 178 10.79 -13.89 5.10
CA THR A 178 12.21 -13.98 4.74
C THR A 178 13.03 -14.75 5.77
N ALA A 179 12.58 -14.84 7.02
CA ALA A 179 13.21 -15.65 8.06
C ALA A 179 12.70 -17.10 8.14
N THR A 180 11.43 -17.34 7.78
CA THR A 180 10.73 -18.59 8.14
C THR A 180 10.17 -19.39 6.98
N GLY A 181 10.07 -18.80 5.77
CA GLY A 181 9.44 -19.45 4.62
C GLY A 181 10.14 -20.75 4.19
N ALA A 182 9.38 -21.73 3.71
CA ALA A 182 9.93 -23.05 3.35
C ALA A 182 10.20 -23.21 1.83
N ASP A 183 9.63 -22.34 1.00
CA ASP A 183 9.60 -22.54 -0.47
C ASP A 183 10.88 -22.12 -1.20
N LEU A 184 11.76 -21.42 -0.47
CA LEU A 184 13.09 -21.04 -0.91
C LEU A 184 14.07 -21.63 0.09
N ASN A 185 14.71 -22.74 -0.26
CA ASN A 185 15.70 -23.39 0.61
C ASN A 185 17.09 -22.90 0.20
N ALA A 186 17.43 -21.65 0.55
CA ALA A 186 18.78 -21.14 0.35
C ALA A 186 19.73 -21.83 1.36
N GLY A 187 20.60 -22.73 0.87
CA GLY A 187 21.67 -23.33 1.67
C GLY A 187 21.23 -24.26 2.80
N GLY A 188 20.09 -24.95 2.65
CA GLY A 188 19.60 -25.93 3.64
C GLY A 188 18.92 -25.35 4.88
N GLY A 189 18.62 -24.04 4.88
CA GLY A 189 17.85 -23.35 5.93
C GLY A 189 16.50 -22.82 5.43
N LYS A 190 15.65 -22.40 6.37
CA LYS A 190 14.39 -21.68 6.09
C LYS A 190 14.66 -20.23 5.65
N GLY A 191 13.71 -19.66 4.92
CA GLY A 191 13.71 -18.27 4.49
C GLY A 191 14.66 -18.00 3.33
N ILE A 192 15.11 -16.76 3.20
CA ILE A 192 16.07 -16.36 2.15
C ILE A 192 17.53 -16.57 2.55
N GLY A 193 17.79 -17.31 3.65
CA GLY A 193 19.16 -17.66 4.06
C GLY A 193 19.89 -16.63 4.91
N TRP A 194 19.20 -15.93 5.82
CA TRP A 194 19.84 -15.00 6.77
C TRP A 194 21.00 -15.66 7.53
N THR A 195 22.16 -14.99 7.55
CA THR A 195 23.35 -15.47 8.28
C THR A 195 23.28 -15.13 9.77
N TRP A 196 22.41 -14.19 10.15
CA TRP A 196 22.31 -13.59 11.49
C TRP A 196 23.57 -12.83 11.93
N ASN A 197 24.47 -12.56 10.98
CA ASN A 197 25.62 -11.70 11.16
C ASN A 197 25.34 -10.34 10.51
N LYS A 198 25.33 -9.28 11.33
CA LYS A 198 24.98 -7.92 10.92
C LYS A 198 25.83 -7.39 9.76
N ALA A 199 27.12 -7.71 9.71
CA ALA A 199 28.00 -7.26 8.63
C ALA A 199 27.69 -7.99 7.31
N LYS A 200 27.50 -9.32 7.37
CA LYS A 200 27.18 -10.14 6.20
C LYS A 200 25.80 -9.85 5.63
N ASP A 201 24.81 -9.63 6.49
CA ASP A 201 23.42 -9.38 6.11
C ASP A 201 23.14 -7.89 5.78
N ARG A 202 24.15 -7.01 5.90
CA ARG A 202 24.01 -5.55 5.77
C ARG A 202 23.34 -5.12 4.47
N ARG A 203 23.76 -5.67 3.35
CA ARG A 203 23.19 -5.31 2.04
C ARG A 203 21.70 -5.67 1.98
N LEU A 204 21.34 -6.82 2.54
CA LEU A 204 19.99 -7.37 2.48
C LEU A 204 19.02 -6.63 3.39
N TYR A 205 19.33 -6.44 4.68
CA TYR A 205 18.38 -5.70 5.52
C TYR A 205 18.26 -4.23 5.11
N ASN A 206 19.31 -3.64 4.52
CA ASN A 206 19.23 -2.27 4.02
C ASN A 206 18.34 -2.14 2.79
N SER A 207 18.22 -3.16 1.93
CA SER A 207 17.32 -3.09 0.77
C SER A 207 15.86 -3.04 1.23
N TYR A 208 15.46 -3.90 2.18
CA TYR A 208 14.13 -3.82 2.78
C TYR A 208 13.92 -2.52 3.57
N TYR A 209 14.89 -2.12 4.39
CA TYR A 209 14.81 -0.87 5.16
C TYR A 209 14.52 0.34 4.27
N LYS A 210 15.23 0.47 3.14
CA LYS A 210 15.02 1.58 2.19
C LYS A 210 13.60 1.64 1.62
N ILE A 211 12.88 0.51 1.57
CA ILE A 211 11.51 0.46 1.07
C ILE A 211 10.52 0.93 2.13
N PHE A 212 10.65 0.41 3.34
CA PHE A 212 9.62 0.53 4.38
C PHE A 212 9.87 1.63 5.41
N ALA A 213 11.11 2.13 5.52
CA ALA A 213 11.44 3.16 6.47
C ALA A 213 10.77 4.49 6.09
N SER A 214 10.07 5.07 7.06
CA SER A 214 9.56 6.43 6.98
C SER A 214 10.52 7.40 7.67
N SER A 215 10.86 8.49 6.97
CA SER A 215 11.69 9.59 7.46
C SER A 215 10.93 10.89 7.70
N LEU A 216 9.70 10.99 7.20
CA LEU A 216 8.87 12.20 7.28
C LEU A 216 7.80 12.12 8.37
N ASP A 217 7.65 10.97 9.01
CA ASP A 217 6.73 10.81 10.11
C ASP A 217 7.22 11.49 11.38
N ALA A 218 6.28 11.93 12.22
CA ALA A 218 6.56 12.53 13.53
C ALA A 218 7.49 11.64 14.39
N LYS A 219 7.40 10.32 14.22
CA LYS A 219 8.37 9.36 14.73
C LYS A 219 9.00 8.63 13.54
N PRO A 220 10.23 9.00 13.14
CA PRO A 220 10.95 8.29 12.10
C PRO A 220 11.17 6.83 12.47
N THR A 221 11.40 6.01 11.44
CA THR A 221 11.83 4.62 11.65
C THR A 221 13.20 4.62 12.32
N ILE A 222 13.40 3.74 13.32
CA ILE A 222 14.71 3.52 13.94
C ILE A 222 15.75 3.13 12.90
N GLU A 223 17.04 3.33 13.19
CA GLU A 223 18.09 3.03 12.21
C GLU A 223 18.07 1.56 11.75
N ALA A 224 18.43 1.34 10.47
CA ALA A 224 18.42 0.03 9.84
C ALA A 224 19.18 -1.04 10.64
N GLY A 225 20.30 -0.65 11.26
CA GLY A 225 21.11 -1.55 12.08
C GLY A 225 20.40 -1.99 13.35
N GLU A 226 19.70 -1.08 14.04
CA GLU A 226 18.92 -1.39 15.24
C GLU A 226 17.70 -2.24 14.89
N LEU A 227 17.02 -1.92 13.79
CA LEU A 227 15.90 -2.70 13.27
C LEU A 227 16.31 -4.15 12.99
N TYR A 228 17.46 -4.33 12.35
CA TYR A 228 18.04 -5.65 12.12
C TYR A 228 18.37 -6.37 13.42
N ASP A 229 18.91 -5.68 14.43
CA ASP A 229 19.21 -6.29 15.73
C ASP A 229 17.92 -6.80 16.42
N ARG A 230 16.83 -6.03 16.36
CA ARG A 230 15.50 -6.45 16.84
C ARG A 230 15.00 -7.67 16.06
N PHE A 231 15.02 -7.60 14.74
CA PHE A 231 14.64 -8.72 13.86
C PHE A 231 15.43 -9.99 14.17
N ARG A 232 16.76 -9.90 14.26
CA ARG A 232 17.65 -11.00 14.64
C ARG A 232 17.30 -11.57 16.01
N SER A 233 17.01 -10.73 17.00
CA SER A 233 16.70 -11.18 18.37
C SER A 233 15.48 -12.12 18.43
N ILE A 234 14.51 -11.91 17.54
CA ILE A 234 13.28 -12.70 17.43
C ILE A 234 13.53 -13.95 16.59
N PHE A 235 14.10 -13.80 15.39
CA PHE A 235 14.08 -14.86 14.38
C PHE A 235 15.33 -15.76 14.36
N SER A 236 16.47 -15.33 14.93
CA SER A 236 17.71 -16.13 14.92
C SER A 236 17.57 -17.50 15.60
N LYS A 237 16.66 -17.59 16.58
CA LYS A 237 16.40 -18.82 17.36
C LYS A 237 15.40 -19.76 16.69
N ILE A 238 14.69 -19.33 15.65
CA ILE A 238 13.68 -20.15 14.95
C ILE A 238 14.33 -21.33 14.18
N LYS A 239 15.67 -21.36 14.10
CA LYS A 239 16.46 -22.51 13.62
C LYS A 239 16.46 -23.75 14.54
N ALA A 240 15.85 -23.72 15.73
CA ALA A 240 16.01 -24.78 16.74
C ALA A 240 14.81 -25.71 16.99
N LYS A 241 14.02 -26.06 15.97
CA LYS A 241 13.28 -27.35 15.99
C LYS A 241 13.96 -28.28 15.00
N LYS A 242 14.89 -29.11 15.52
CA LYS A 242 15.41 -30.28 14.80
C LYS A 242 14.25 -31.24 14.55
N ALA A 243 14.37 -31.92 13.41
CA ALA A 243 13.55 -33.04 12.94
C ALA A 243 13.28 -34.07 14.04
#